data_AF-A0A8J8F3F2-F1
#
_entry.id   AF-A0A8J8F3F2-F1
#
_cell.length_a   1.000
_cell.length_b   1.000
_cell.length_c   1.000
_cell.angle_alpha   90.00
_cell.angle_beta   90.00
_cell.angle_gamma   90.00
#
_symmetry.space_group_name_H-M   'P 1'
#
loop_
_entity.id
_entity.type
_entity.pdbx_description
1 polymer ?
#
loop_
_entity_poly.entity_id
_entity_poly.type
_entity_poly.pdbx_seq_one_letter_code
_entity_poly.pdbx_strand_id
1 'polypeptide(L)'
;MGPIERFEEEYLDVSTSRATVRELLELLVGAILFVLAAWALTWYLLGETIALYVAAGLSVVFAITIVSQAYWAITGREDYE
;
A
#
# COMPACT_ATOMS: atom_id res chain seq x y z
N MET A 1 4.74 -30.66 18.39
CA MET A 1 4.64 -30.23 16.99
C MET A 1 5.46 -31.21 16.16
N GLY A 2 4.79 -31.98 15.32
CA GLY A 2 5.39 -32.91 14.38
C GLY A 2 6.05 -32.17 13.20
N PRO A 3 6.93 -32.86 12.45
CA PRO A 3 7.66 -32.26 11.33
C PRO A 3 6.73 -31.76 10.22
N ILE A 4 5.53 -32.36 10.04
CA ILE A 4 4.56 -31.93 9.03
C ILE A 4 3.88 -30.60 9.42
N GLU A 5 3.45 -30.44 10.67
CA GLU A 5 2.84 -29.18 11.15
C GLU A 5 3.80 -27.99 10.99
N ARG A 6 5.11 -28.21 11.20
CA ARG A 6 6.12 -27.16 10.97
C ARG A 6 6.19 -26.70 9.51
N PHE A 7 6.13 -27.64 8.56
CA PHE A 7 6.15 -27.28 7.14
C PHE A 7 4.86 -26.57 6.74
N GLU A 8 3.72 -27.01 7.24
CA GLU A 8 2.43 -26.37 6.98
C GLU A 8 2.40 -24.92 7.49
N GLU A 9 2.86 -24.68 8.71
CA GLU A 9 3.02 -23.33 9.29
C GLU A 9 3.94 -22.44 8.43
N GLU A 10 5.09 -22.97 7.98
CA GLU A 10 6.03 -22.21 7.14
C GLU A 10 5.47 -21.89 5.74
N TYR A 11 4.74 -22.82 5.12
CA TYR A 11 4.05 -22.56 3.85
C TYR A 11 2.91 -21.55 4.00
N LEU A 12 2.14 -21.63 5.09
CA LEU A 12 1.07 -20.69 5.38
C LEU A 12 1.61 -19.28 5.59
N ASP A 13 2.71 -19.13 6.33
CA ASP A 13 3.39 -17.85 6.55
C ASP A 13 3.91 -17.24 5.23
N VAL A 14 4.60 -18.03 4.40
CA VAL A 14 5.07 -17.58 3.08
C VAL A 14 3.91 -17.19 2.17
N SER A 15 2.82 -17.96 2.18
CA SER A 15 1.64 -17.68 1.36
C SER A 15 0.93 -16.39 1.78
N THR A 16 0.81 -16.16 3.09
CA THR A 16 0.22 -14.97 3.69
C THR A 16 1.08 -13.75 3.38
N SER A 17 2.40 -13.84 3.61
CA SER A 17 3.36 -12.79 3.30
C SER A 17 3.32 -12.38 1.83
N ARG A 18 3.27 -13.35 0.89
CA ARG A 18 3.16 -13.04 -0.54
C ARG A 18 1.85 -12.35 -0.91
N ALA A 19 0.73 -12.74 -0.30
CA ALA A 19 -0.55 -12.08 -0.51
C ALA A 19 -0.48 -10.61 -0.06
N THR A 20 0.11 -10.36 1.12
CA THR A 20 0.27 -9.01 1.66
C THR A 20 1.21 -8.13 0.83
N VAL A 21 2.33 -8.67 0.33
CA VAL A 21 3.22 -7.92 -0.58
C VAL A 21 2.52 -7.56 -1.89
N ARG A 22 1.74 -8.49 -2.45
CA ARG A 22 0.97 -8.22 -3.66
C ARG A 22 -0.04 -7.09 -3.45
N GLU A 23 -0.78 -7.12 -2.34
CA GLU A 23 -1.74 -6.07 -1.99
C GLU A 23 -1.06 -4.69 -1.85
N LEU A 24 0.10 -4.63 -1.18
CA LEU A 24 0.88 -3.39 -1.06
C LEU A 24 1.36 -2.87 -2.43
N LEU A 25 1.77 -3.75 -3.35
CA LEU A 25 2.16 -3.37 -4.70
C LEU A 25 0.97 -2.89 -5.53
N GLU A 26 -0.18 -3.56 -5.44
CA GLU A 26 -1.42 -3.13 -6.09
C GLU A 26 -1.86 -1.74 -5.58
N LEU A 27 -1.76 -1.51 -4.26
CA LEU A 27 -2.01 -0.20 -3.65
C LEU A 27 -1.03 0.86 -4.15
N LEU A 28 0.27 0.56 -4.21
CA LEU A 28 1.29 1.47 -4.70
C LEU A 28 1.04 1.87 -6.17
N VAL A 29 0.77 0.90 -7.04
CA VAL A 29 0.48 1.15 -8.45
C VAL A 29 -0.81 1.97 -8.59
N GLY A 30 -1.87 1.60 -7.87
CA GLY A 30 -3.13 2.35 -7.86
C GLY A 30 -2.93 3.79 -7.40
N ALA A 31 -2.15 4.02 -6.34
CA ALA A 31 -1.82 5.34 -5.83
C ALA A 31 -1.07 6.19 -6.86
N ILE A 32 -0.06 5.64 -7.53
CA ILE A 32 0.70 6.35 -8.57
C ILE A 32 -0.23 6.76 -9.72
N LEU A 33 -1.02 5.81 -10.24
CA LEU A 33 -1.95 6.09 -11.33
C LEU A 33 -2.98 7.15 -10.93
N PHE A 34 -3.49 7.08 -9.70
CA PHE A 34 -4.44 8.06 -9.18
C PHE A 34 -3.82 9.47 -9.09
N VAL A 35 -2.61 9.59 -8.54
CA VAL A 35 -1.91 10.89 -8.43
C VAL A 35 -1.67 11.49 -9.81
N LEU A 36 -1.22 10.68 -10.78
CA LEU A 36 -0.98 11.15 -12.15
C LEU A 36 -2.27 11.61 -12.83
N ALA A 37 -3.36 10.84 -12.68
CA ALA A 37 -4.66 11.21 -13.24
C ALA A 37 -5.22 12.48 -12.60
N ALA A 38 -5.14 12.59 -11.28
CA ALA A 38 -5.59 13.77 -10.54
C ALA A 38 -4.75 15.01 -10.90
N TRP A 39 -3.43 14.87 -11.03
CA TRP A 39 -2.54 15.93 -11.48
C TRP A 39 -2.90 16.40 -12.89
N ALA A 40 -3.02 15.48 -13.85
CA ALA A 40 -3.34 15.81 -15.24
C ALA A 40 -4.70 16.51 -15.38
N LEU A 41 -5.72 16.02 -14.65
CA LEU A 41 -7.04 16.62 -14.63
C LEU A 41 -7.02 18.02 -14.00
N THR A 42 -6.33 18.18 -12.87
CA THR A 42 -6.20 19.47 -12.18
C THR A 42 -5.42 20.46 -13.03
N TRP A 43 -4.36 20.01 -13.71
CA TRP A 43 -3.56 20.83 -14.61
C TRP A 43 -4.42 21.35 -15.77
N TYR A 44 -5.23 20.48 -16.36
CA TYR A 44 -6.13 20.82 -17.45
C TYR A 44 -7.22 21.82 -17.05
N LEU A 45 -7.78 21.72 -15.84
CA LEU A 45 -8.91 22.54 -15.40
C LEU A 45 -8.53 23.81 -14.62
N LEU A 46 -7.46 23.75 -13.83
CA LEU A 46 -7.12 24.72 -12.79
C LEU A 46 -5.68 25.26 -12.91
N GLY A 47 -4.89 24.72 -13.84
CA GLY A 47 -3.53 25.16 -14.11
C GLY A 47 -2.46 24.48 -13.24
N GLU A 48 -1.21 24.81 -13.56
CA GLU A 48 -0.03 24.09 -13.09
C GLU A 48 0.19 24.16 -11.59
N THR A 49 0.12 25.36 -10.99
CA THR A 49 0.37 25.55 -9.57
C THR A 49 -0.57 24.71 -8.70
N ILE A 50 -1.87 24.69 -9.03
CA ILE A 50 -2.86 23.93 -8.27
C ILE A 50 -2.63 22.42 -8.48
N ALA A 51 -2.33 22.00 -9.71
CA ALA A 51 -2.01 20.61 -10.01
C ALA A 51 -0.83 20.09 -9.18
N LEU A 52 0.24 20.88 -9.05
CA LEU A 52 1.40 20.54 -8.24
C LEU A 52 1.03 20.38 -6.75
N TYR A 53 0.23 21.29 -6.19
CA TYR A 53 -0.23 21.16 -4.80
C TYR A 53 -1.11 19.92 -4.59
N VAL A 54 -2.03 19.64 -5.51
CA VAL A 54 -2.88 18.44 -5.45
C VAL A 54 -2.04 17.17 -5.53
N ALA A 55 -1.10 17.10 -6.48
CA ALA A 55 -0.21 15.95 -6.62
C ALA A 55 0.63 15.74 -5.36
N ALA A 56 1.28 16.79 -4.85
CA ALA A 56 2.10 16.72 -3.64
C ALA A 56 1.28 16.28 -2.42
N GLY A 57 0.09 16.85 -2.22
CA GLY A 57 -0.79 16.48 -1.12
C GLY A 57 -1.24 15.02 -1.19
N LEU A 58 -1.67 14.55 -2.36
CA LEU A 58 -2.05 13.15 -2.56
C LEU A 58 -0.88 12.20 -2.38
N SER A 59 0.32 12.54 -2.89
CA SER A 59 1.52 11.74 -2.69
C SER A 59 1.86 11.56 -1.21
N VAL A 60 1.73 12.61 -0.40
CA VAL A 60 1.95 12.53 1.05
C VAL A 60 0.93 11.60 1.72
N VAL A 61 -0.36 11.75 1.39
CA VAL A 61 -1.44 10.90 1.93
C VAL A 61 -1.22 9.43 1.58
N PHE A 62 -0.89 9.12 0.33
CA PHE A 62 -0.61 7.75 -0.09
C PHE A 62 0.66 7.19 0.53
N ALA A 63 1.72 8.00 0.68
CA ALA A 63 2.94 7.57 1.37
C ALA A 63 2.64 7.15 2.81
N ILE A 64 1.89 7.97 3.57
CA ILE A 64 1.46 7.64 4.93
C ILE A 64 0.62 6.37 4.94
N THR A 65 -0.31 6.24 3.99
CA THR A 65 -1.19 5.06 3.89
C THR A 65 -0.37 3.79 3.65
N ILE A 66 0.52 3.79 2.66
CA ILE A 66 1.33 2.62 2.31
C ILE A 66 2.26 2.24 3.46
N VAL A 67 2.92 3.22 4.10
CA VAL A 67 3.79 2.96 5.27
C VAL A 67 2.97 2.38 6.42
N SER A 68 1.77 2.89 6.67
CA SER A 68 0.88 2.36 7.72
C SER A 68 0.47 0.92 7.43
N GLN A 69 0.03 0.63 6.19
CA GLN A 69 -0.33 -0.74 5.80
C GLN A 69 0.87 -1.69 5.89
N ALA A 70 2.05 -1.25 5.45
CA ALA A 70 3.28 -2.03 5.54
C ALA A 70 3.71 -2.28 6.99
N TYR A 71 3.58 -1.28 7.87
CA TYR A 71 3.85 -1.44 9.30
C TYR A 71 2.94 -2.50 9.92
N TRP A 72 1.62 -2.37 9.72
CA TRP A 72 0.65 -3.34 10.24
C TRP A 72 0.81 -4.73 9.66
N ALA A 73 1.20 -4.84 8.40
CA ALA A 73 1.53 -6.10 7.75
C ALA A 73 2.72 -6.82 8.41
N ILE A 74 3.70 -6.07 8.92
CA ILE A 74 4.92 -6.62 9.53
C ILE A 74 4.72 -6.91 11.02
N THR A 75 4.08 -5.99 11.76
CA THR A 75 3.97 -6.11 13.22
C THR A 75 2.80 -6.98 13.68
N GLY A 76 1.92 -7.39 12.77
CA GLY A 76 0.72 -8.15 13.11
C GLY A 76 -0.37 -7.29 13.77
N ARG A 77 -1.60 -7.81 13.74
CA ARG A 77 -2.78 -7.24 14.43
C ARG A 77 -3.02 -7.93 15.77
N GLU A 78 -1.97 -8.15 16.56
CA GLU A 78 -2.08 -8.87 17.84
C GLU A 78 -2.94 -8.13 18.88
N ASP A 79 -3.18 -6.82 18.71
CA ASP A 79 -3.93 -5.99 19.65
C ASP A 79 -5.47 -6.10 19.55
N TYR A 80 -6.01 -6.95 18.68
CA TYR A 80 -7.46 -7.09 18.44
C TYR A 80 -8.10 -8.38 18.98
N GLU A 81 -7.40 -9.14 19.83
CA GLU A 81 -7.96 -10.31 20.52
C GLU A 81 -8.48 -10.01 21.93
#